data_AF-A0A3M2TKU0-F1
#
_entry.id   AF-A0A3M2TKU0-F1
#
_cell.length_a   1.000
_cell.length_b   1.000
_cell.length_c   1.000
_cell.angle_alpha   90.00
_cell.angle_beta   90.00
_cell.angle_gamma   90.00
#
_symmetry.space_group_name_H-M   'P 1'
#
loop_
_entity.id
_entity.type
_entity.pdbx_description
1 polymer ?
#
loop_
_entity_poly.entity_id
_entity_poly.type
_entity_poly.pdbx_seq_one_letter_code
_entity_poly.pdbx_strand_id
1 'polypeptide(L)'
;MHKYLELLAEAANQDFKRVVTGFLLDARPRDGGFRGAIFNDRLNRFEDGESFTTSTIVETYQERGYTVLLTESGSCYVIVSHLLFIEDVVAGVPHTMILRAS
;
A
#
# COMPACT_ATOMS: atom_id res chain seq x y z
N MET A 1 10.73 10.74 15.31
CA MET A 1 9.39 11.30 15.03
C MET A 1 8.85 10.56 13.82
N HIS A 2 7.69 9.93 13.94
CA HIS A 2 7.25 8.82 13.09
C HIS A 2 6.76 9.32 11.72
N LYS A 3 7.69 9.59 10.78
CA LYS A 3 7.43 10.09 9.40
C LYS A 3 6.24 9.41 8.71
N TYR A 4 5.99 8.13 8.96
CA TYR A 4 4.86 7.41 8.38
C TYR A 4 3.49 7.87 8.92
N LEU A 5 3.39 8.34 10.18
CA LEU A 5 2.16 8.89 10.73
C LEU A 5 1.79 10.20 10.03
N GLU A 6 2.78 11.02 9.66
CA GLU A 6 2.56 12.25 8.89
C GLU A 6 2.03 11.91 7.49
N LEU A 7 2.64 10.93 6.81
CA LEU A 7 2.18 10.47 5.49
C LEU A 7 0.77 9.85 5.53
N LEU A 8 0.48 9.05 6.56
CA LEU A 8 -0.85 8.48 6.78
C LEU A 8 -1.88 9.57 7.05
N ALA A 9 -1.55 10.57 7.88
CA ALA A 9 -2.43 11.70 8.15
C ALA A 9 -2.65 12.56 6.90
N GLU A 10 -1.63 12.81 6.10
CA GLU A 10 -1.73 13.53 4.82
C GLU A 10 -2.68 12.81 3.86
N ALA A 11 -2.51 11.49 3.70
CA ALA A 11 -3.38 10.66 2.86
C ALA A 11 -4.82 10.64 3.39
N ALA A 12 -5.00 10.46 4.70
CA ALA A 12 -6.33 10.40 5.32
C ALA A 12 -7.12 11.71 5.24
N ASN A 13 -6.44 12.85 5.10
CA ASN A 13 -7.06 14.16 4.90
C ASN A 13 -7.44 14.46 3.44
N GLN A 14 -7.11 13.59 2.49
CA GLN A 14 -7.50 13.77 1.10
C GLN A 14 -8.97 13.38 0.86
N ASP A 15 -9.61 14.13 -0.03
CA ASP A 15 -10.94 13.79 -0.55
C ASP A 15 -10.81 12.90 -1.79
N PHE A 16 -10.90 11.58 -1.56
CA PHE A 16 -10.91 10.55 -2.59
C PHE A 16 -12.33 10.33 -3.12
N LYS A 17 -12.46 10.08 -4.43
CA LYS A 17 -13.75 9.81 -5.08
C LYS A 17 -14.53 8.65 -4.48
N ARG A 18 -13.84 7.67 -3.90
CA ARG A 18 -14.44 6.48 -3.28
C ARG A 18 -14.13 6.44 -1.80
N VAL A 19 -15.04 5.87 -1.04
CA VAL A 19 -14.84 5.61 0.38
C VAL A 19 -13.65 4.68 0.56
N VAL A 20 -12.55 5.21 1.11
CA VAL A 20 -11.36 4.43 1.43
C VAL A 20 -11.67 3.46 2.56
N THR A 21 -11.34 2.19 2.33
CA THR A 21 -11.44 1.08 3.28
C THR A 21 -10.26 1.08 4.24
N GLY A 22 -9.05 1.37 3.75
CA GLY A 22 -7.85 1.48 4.56
C GLY A 22 -6.64 1.96 3.77
N PHE A 23 -5.56 2.29 4.46
CA PHE A 23 -4.31 2.79 3.91
C PHE A 23 -3.21 1.75 4.08
N LEU A 24 -2.36 1.60 3.06
CA LEU A 24 -1.32 0.58 3.01
C LEU A 24 0.07 1.20 3.09
N LEU A 25 0.86 0.78 4.08
CA LEU A 25 2.30 0.99 4.09
C LEU A 25 3.02 -0.27 3.59
N ASP A 26 4.13 -0.02 2.91
CA ASP A 26 5.07 -1.03 2.41
C ASP A 26 4.37 -2.07 1.52
N ALA A 27 3.43 -1.53 0.72
CA ALA A 27 2.61 -2.28 -0.20
C ALA A 27 3.46 -2.88 -1.32
N ARG A 28 3.23 -4.15 -1.58
CA ARG A 28 3.92 -4.91 -2.64
C ARG A 28 2.95 -5.86 -3.32
N PRO A 29 3.06 -6.07 -4.64
CA PRO A 29 2.22 -7.04 -5.34
C PRO A 29 2.34 -8.44 -4.73
N ARG A 30 1.22 -9.14 -4.62
CA ARG A 30 1.17 -10.54 -4.16
C ARG A 30 -0.10 -11.21 -4.67
N ASP A 31 0.05 -12.31 -5.40
CA ASP A 31 -1.04 -13.22 -5.78
C ASP A 31 -2.25 -12.50 -6.44
N GLY A 32 -2.01 -11.51 -7.31
CA GLY A 32 -3.06 -10.70 -7.95
C GLY A 32 -3.65 -9.57 -7.08
N GLY A 33 -3.23 -9.51 -5.81
CA GLY A 33 -3.51 -8.45 -4.85
C GLY A 33 -2.27 -7.64 -4.47
N PHE A 34 -2.37 -6.93 -3.34
CA PHE A 34 -1.24 -6.28 -2.67
C PHE A 34 -1.16 -6.73 -1.22
N ARG A 35 0.06 -6.95 -0.74
CA ARG A 35 0.37 -7.17 0.68
C ARG A 35 0.99 -5.91 1.27
N GLY A 36 0.56 -5.50 2.45
CA GLY A 36 1.10 -4.35 3.17
C GLY A 36 0.74 -4.38 4.65
N ALA A 37 1.15 -3.34 5.38
CA ALA A 37 0.63 -3.02 6.70
C ALA A 37 -0.58 -2.09 6.56
N ILE A 38 -1.72 -2.46 7.15
CA ILE A 38 -2.97 -1.69 7.05
C ILE A 38 -3.10 -0.66 8.17
N PHE A 39 -3.67 0.49 7.84
CA PHE A 39 -4.01 1.54 8.79
C PHE A 39 -5.39 2.11 8.48
N ASN A 40 -6.09 2.56 9.53
CA ASN A 40 -7.46 3.08 9.47
C ASN A 40 -8.40 2.13 8.72
N ASP A 41 -8.39 0.82 9.04
CA ASP A 41 -9.34 -0.14 8.46
C ASP A 41 -10.76 0.21 8.93
N ARG A 42 -11.51 0.87 8.06
CA ARG A 42 -12.86 1.36 8.36
C ARG A 42 -13.87 0.25 8.66
N LEU A 43 -13.55 -0.99 8.27
CA LEU A 43 -14.37 -2.16 8.54
C LEU A 43 -14.03 -2.83 9.89
N ASN A 44 -13.05 -2.31 10.65
CA ASN A 44 -12.60 -2.82 11.95
C ASN A 44 -12.28 -4.33 11.94
N ARG A 45 -11.66 -4.82 10.86
CA ARG A 45 -11.22 -6.22 10.70
C ARG A 45 -9.78 -6.43 11.15
N PHE A 46 -8.98 -5.36 11.13
CA PHE A 46 -7.54 -5.39 11.39
C PHE A 46 -7.12 -4.24 12.28
N GLU A 47 -6.08 -4.46 13.09
CA GLU A 47 -5.45 -3.40 13.87
C GLU A 47 -4.46 -2.59 13.02
N ASP A 48 -4.21 -1.33 13.41
CA ASP A 48 -3.24 -0.48 12.74
C ASP A 48 -1.82 -1.10 12.79
N GLY A 49 -1.20 -1.25 11.63
CA GLY A 49 0.10 -1.89 11.45
C GLY A 49 0.04 -3.40 11.17
N GLU A 50 -1.14 -4.01 11.23
CA GLU A 50 -1.28 -5.44 10.94
C GLU A 50 -0.96 -5.75 9.47
N SER A 51 -0.25 -6.85 9.22
CA SER A 51 0.04 -7.28 7.85
C SER A 51 -1.10 -8.10 7.27
N PHE A 52 -1.66 -7.65 6.15
CA PHE A 52 -2.65 -8.43 5.40
C PHE A 52 -2.38 -8.38 3.90
N THR A 53 -3.10 -9.22 3.15
CA THR A 53 -3.09 -9.22 1.68
C THR A 53 -4.51 -8.96 1.19
N THR A 54 -4.67 -8.01 0.27
CA THR A 54 -5.95 -7.73 -0.37
C THR A 54 -6.42 -8.93 -1.19
N SER A 55 -7.71 -9.00 -1.48
CA SER A 55 -8.21 -9.81 -2.60
C SER A 55 -7.75 -9.24 -3.95
N THR A 56 -8.10 -9.92 -5.04
CA THR A 56 -7.73 -9.56 -6.41
C THR A 56 -8.05 -8.10 -6.71
N ILE A 57 -7.09 -7.38 -7.30
CA ILE A 57 -7.30 -6.00 -7.76
C ILE A 57 -8.02 -6.01 -9.10
N VAL A 58 -9.16 -5.33 -9.17
CA VAL A 58 -9.95 -5.15 -10.41
C VAL A 58 -9.70 -3.80 -11.06
N GLU A 59 -9.23 -2.81 -10.31
CA GLU A 59 -8.89 -1.49 -10.83
C GLU A 59 -7.72 -0.90 -10.05
N THR A 60 -6.76 -0.30 -10.76
CA THR A 60 -5.68 0.50 -10.17
C THR A 60 -5.64 1.85 -10.89
N TYR A 61 -5.62 2.94 -10.13
CA TYR A 61 -5.53 4.29 -10.70
C TYR A 61 -4.78 5.24 -9.78
N GLN A 62 -4.39 6.39 -10.33
CA GLN A 62 -3.75 7.47 -9.59
C GLN A 62 -4.81 8.51 -9.20
N GLU A 63 -4.80 8.91 -7.93
CA GLU A 63 -5.67 9.96 -7.42
C GLU A 63 -4.95 10.72 -6.28
N ARG A 64 -4.95 12.05 -6.34
CA ARG A 64 -4.32 12.93 -5.33
C ARG A 64 -2.84 12.60 -5.04
N GLY A 65 -2.11 12.05 -6.01
CA GLY A 65 -0.71 11.64 -5.83
C GLY A 65 -0.51 10.26 -5.20
N TYR A 66 -1.59 9.52 -4.94
CA TYR A 66 -1.55 8.17 -4.40
C TYR A 66 -2.02 7.13 -5.42
N THR A 67 -1.50 5.91 -5.29
CA THR A 67 -2.03 4.73 -5.97
C THR A 67 -3.25 4.21 -5.22
N VAL A 68 -4.39 4.17 -5.90
CA VAL A 68 -5.65 3.65 -5.35
C VAL A 68 -5.97 2.30 -5.99
N LEU A 69 -6.33 1.34 -5.14
CA LEU A 69 -6.65 -0.03 -5.50
C LEU A 69 -8.13 -0.31 -5.23
N LEU A 70 -8.84 -0.86 -6.22
CA LEU A 70 -10.16 -1.46 -6.00
C LEU A 70 -10.06 -2.96 -6.10
N THR A 71 -10.64 -3.64 -5.11
CA THR A 71 -10.67 -5.09 -5.07
C THR A 71 -11.99 -5.65 -5.61
N GLU A 72 -11.97 -6.93 -6.00
CA GLU A 72 -13.17 -7.67 -6.39
C GLU A 72 -14.26 -7.71 -5.31
N SER A 73 -13.87 -7.60 -4.03
CA SER A 73 -14.79 -7.51 -2.89
C SER A 73 -15.41 -6.13 -2.70
N GLY A 74 -15.08 -5.16 -3.57
CA GLY A 74 -15.54 -3.78 -3.50
C GLY A 74 -14.80 -2.89 -2.50
N SER A 75 -13.70 -3.37 -1.91
CA SER A 75 -12.87 -2.57 -1.01
C SER A 75 -11.97 -1.62 -1.79
N CYS A 76 -11.71 -0.45 -1.22
CA CYS A 76 -10.86 0.60 -1.80
C CYS A 76 -9.66 0.84 -0.88
N TYR A 77 -8.44 0.61 -1.36
CA TYR A 77 -7.23 0.83 -0.57
C TYR A 77 -6.34 1.89 -1.20
N VAL A 78 -5.70 2.70 -0.36
CA VAL A 78 -4.74 3.72 -0.80
C VAL A 78 -3.34 3.27 -0.41
N ILE A 79 -2.42 3.18 -1.36
CA ILE A 79 -1.01 2.90 -1.06
C ILE A 79 -0.32 4.21 -0.68
N VAL A 80 0.25 4.23 0.53
CA VAL A 80 1.01 5.35 1.09
C VAL A 80 2.52 5.13 0.96
N SER A 81 2.97 3.88 0.97
CA SER A 81 4.35 3.55 0.58
C SER A 81 4.42 2.20 -0.12
N HIS A 82 5.31 2.10 -1.10
CA HIS A 82 5.64 0.87 -1.80
C HIS A 82 6.90 0.23 -1.21
N LEU A 83 6.90 -1.11 -1.13
CA LEU A 83 8.10 -1.90 -0.88
C LEU A 83 8.52 -2.60 -2.18
N LEU A 84 9.66 -2.21 -2.73
CA LEU A 84 10.20 -2.71 -3.98
C LEU A 84 11.42 -3.59 -3.69
N PHE A 85 11.49 -4.72 -4.39
CA PHE A 85 12.65 -5.60 -4.40
C PHE A 85 13.25 -5.53 -5.80
N ILE A 86 14.51 -5.14 -5.89
CA ILE A 86 15.26 -5.11 -7.15
C ILE A 86 16.39 -6.11 -7.02
N GLU A 87 16.44 -7.06 -7.94
CA GLU A 87 17.61 -7.92 -8.11
C GLU A 87 18.55 -7.27 -9.11
N ASP A 88 19.81 -7.07 -8.69
CA ASP A 88 20.87 -6.51 -9.52
C ASP A 88 22.13 -7.36 -9.39
N VAL A 89 22.99 -7.36 -10.41
CA VAL A 89 24.26 -8.10 -10.41
C VAL A 89 25.42 -7.13 -10.39
N VAL A 90 26.02 -6.96 -9.21
CA VAL A 90 27.18 -6.08 -9.01
C VAL A 90 28.44 -6.93 -8.97
N ALA A 91 29.38 -6.68 -9.89
CA ALA A 91 30.64 -7.43 -10.02
C ALA A 91 30.46 -8.96 -10.15
N GLY A 92 29.39 -9.40 -10.82
CA GLY A 92 29.08 -10.82 -11.02
C GLY A 92 28.40 -11.51 -9.84
N VAL A 93 28.07 -10.77 -8.77
CA VAL A 93 27.38 -11.29 -7.59
C VAL A 93 25.94 -10.76 -7.57
N PRO A 94 24.92 -11.64 -7.47
CA PRO A 94 23.53 -11.22 -7.28
C PRO A 94 23.35 -10.50 -5.93
N HIS A 95 22.68 -9.34 -5.98
CA HIS A 95 22.30 -8.54 -4.83
C HIS A 95 20.81 -8.25 -4.90
N THR A 96 20.13 -8.29 -3.75
CA THR A 96 18.75 -7.84 -3.62
C THR A 96 18.73 -6.49 -2.91
N MET A 97 18.29 -5.45 -3.60
CA MET A 97 18.04 -4.14 -3.02
C MET A 97 16.58 -4.06 -2.54
N ILE A 98 16.39 -3.66 -1.29
CA ILE A 98 15.06 -3.39 -0.71
C ILE A 98 14.87 -1.88 -0.66
N LEU A 99 13.91 -1.39 -1.43
CA LEU A 99 13.60 0.04 -1.52
C LEU A 99 12.22 0.31 -0.94
N ARG A 100 12.14 1.27 -0.04
CA ARG A 100 10.89 1.82 0.48
C ARG A 100 10.64 3.17 -0.18
N ALA A 101 9.66 3.25 -1.07
CA ALA A 101 9.26 4.48 -1.73
C ALA A 101 8.00 5.02 -1.05
N SER A 102 8.05 6.26 -0.58
CA SER A 102 6.98 6.97 0.11
C SER A 102 6.71 8.28 -0.59
#